data_AF-A0AAV4ITZ0-F1
#
_entry.id   AF-A0AAV4ITZ0-F1
#
_cell.length_a   1.000
_cell.length_b   1.000
_cell.length_c   1.000
_cell.angle_alpha   90.00
_cell.angle_beta   90.00
_cell.angle_gamma   90.00
#
_symmetry.space_group_name_H-M   'P 1'
#
loop_
_entity.id
_entity.type
_entity.pdbx_description
1 polymer ?
#
loop_
_entity_poly.entity_id
_entity_poly.type
_entity_poly.pdbx_seq_one_letter_code
_entity_poly.pdbx_strand_id
1 'polypeptide(L)'
;MSLKSASLVSFQQTEEAARHLQSAAATAAPPGQGQHFLSRCFRVKFSQRNARLACPRNQWHGRHPSGTQFTQFPIVVIIIIIVRVVIVVVVVVAAVVVAVVEVVVEVVVVGVEVVVRVVKVLVVVVVVIVVVKKPGLPLSQRVEIVEVLHKAQRRNWEGALQLRFFISQQYVTSLSSLR
;
A
#
# COMPACT_ATOMS: atom_id res chain seq x y z
N MET A 1 38.40 22.46 -5.74
CA MET A 1 37.69 22.03 -4.53
C MET A 1 36.38 21.39 -4.95
N SER A 2 36.40 20.07 -5.10
CA SER A 2 35.28 19.21 -5.48
C SER A 2 35.34 18.05 -4.52
N LEU A 3 34.21 17.69 -3.91
CA LEU A 3 33.89 16.42 -3.26
C LEU A 3 32.58 16.62 -2.47
N LYS A 4 31.44 16.14 -3.01
CA LYS A 4 30.24 15.78 -2.23
C LYS A 4 29.23 15.05 -3.12
N SER A 5 29.54 13.79 -3.40
CA SER A 5 28.59 12.82 -3.95
C SER A 5 29.00 11.44 -3.46
N ALA A 6 28.43 11.01 -2.33
CA ALA A 6 28.41 9.61 -1.92
C ALA A 6 27.34 9.43 -0.84
N SER A 7 26.70 8.25 -0.88
CA SER A 7 25.85 7.62 0.15
C SER A 7 24.34 7.91 0.17
N LEU A 8 23.64 7.51 -0.89
CA LEU A 8 22.21 7.14 -0.85
C LEU A 8 21.99 5.83 -1.63
N VAL A 9 22.69 4.76 -1.24
CA VAL A 9 22.47 3.40 -1.74
C VAL A 9 22.64 2.45 -0.57
N SER A 10 21.59 2.23 0.24
CA SER A 10 21.53 1.09 1.17
C SER A 10 20.20 1.00 1.94
N PHE A 11 19.04 1.05 1.27
CA PHE A 11 17.77 0.72 1.95
C PHE A 11 16.80 -0.15 1.15
N GLN A 12 17.11 -0.51 -0.10
CA GLN A 12 16.28 -1.44 -0.89
C GLN A 12 16.75 -2.90 -0.86
N GLN A 13 17.85 -3.23 -0.18
CA GLN A 13 18.38 -4.61 -0.14
C GLN A 13 17.87 -5.47 1.02
N THR A 14 16.98 -4.95 1.89
CA THR A 14 16.48 -5.69 3.06
C THR A 14 15.07 -6.27 2.91
N GLU A 15 14.33 -5.96 1.84
CA GLU A 15 12.97 -6.52 1.64
C GLU A 15 12.94 -7.82 0.82
N GLU A 16 13.96 -8.12 0.01
CA GLU A 16 14.01 -9.38 -0.76
C GLU A 16 14.45 -10.59 0.07
N ALA A 17 15.10 -10.38 1.22
CA ALA A 17 15.47 -11.49 2.12
C ALA A 17 14.27 -12.11 2.86
N ALA A 18 13.13 -11.42 2.94
CA ALA A 18 11.94 -11.92 3.64
C ALA A 18 11.03 -12.79 2.76
N ARG A 19 11.09 -12.69 1.43
CA ARG A 19 10.23 -13.47 0.51
C ARG A 19 10.76 -14.88 0.23
N HIS A 20 12.03 -15.16 0.52
CA HIS A 20 12.60 -16.49 0.30
C HIS A 20 12.32 -17.50 1.44
N LEU A 21 11.81 -17.08 2.60
CA LEU A 21 11.50 -17.99 3.72
C LEU A 21 10.06 -18.54 3.74
N GLN A 22 9.15 -18.06 2.88
CA GLN A 22 7.77 -18.56 2.81
C GLN A 22 7.52 -19.62 1.73
N SER A 23 8.49 -19.92 0.85
CA SER A 23 8.35 -20.98 -0.17
C SER A 23 8.88 -22.36 0.27
N ALA A 24 9.45 -22.49 1.47
CA ALA A 24 10.06 -23.73 1.95
C ALA A 24 9.11 -24.65 2.77
N ALA A 25 7.81 -24.34 2.88
CA ALA A 25 6.86 -25.08 3.72
C ALA A 25 5.81 -25.90 2.94
N ALA A 26 6.10 -26.28 1.69
CA ALA A 26 5.13 -27.00 0.83
C ALA A 26 5.61 -28.34 0.25
N THR A 27 6.67 -28.95 0.79
CA THR A 27 7.19 -30.22 0.23
C THR A 27 7.76 -31.15 1.30
N ALA A 28 6.87 -31.76 2.09
CA ALA A 28 7.14 -33.00 2.81
C ALA A 28 5.83 -33.68 3.27
N ALA A 29 4.91 -33.93 2.32
CA ALA A 29 3.85 -34.90 2.54
C ALA A 29 4.30 -36.24 1.92
N PRO A 30 4.62 -37.27 2.73
CA PRO A 30 4.90 -38.60 2.19
C PRO A 30 3.59 -39.21 1.66
N PRO A 31 3.55 -39.71 0.40
CA PRO A 31 2.42 -40.47 -0.08
C PRO A 31 2.56 -41.92 0.39
N GLY A 32 1.59 -42.36 1.20
CA GLY A 32 1.33 -43.77 1.43
C GLY A 32 1.85 -44.32 2.76
N GLN A 33 0.92 -44.63 3.67
CA GLN A 33 0.78 -45.95 4.29
C GLN A 33 -0.34 -45.94 5.34
N GLY A 34 -1.07 -47.05 5.42
CA GLY A 34 -1.80 -47.47 6.62
C GLY A 34 -3.19 -46.84 6.78
N GLN A 35 -4.24 -47.40 6.18
CA GLN A 35 -5.00 -48.50 6.75
C GLN A 35 -5.50 -48.24 8.19
N HIS A 36 -6.83 -48.20 8.30
CA HIS A 36 -7.63 -48.79 9.37
C HIS A 36 -7.22 -48.52 10.82
N PHE A 37 -7.94 -47.60 11.48
CA PHE A 37 -8.30 -47.80 12.90
C PHE A 37 -9.80 -47.55 13.10
N LEU A 38 -10.56 -48.59 12.73
CA LEU A 38 -11.86 -48.86 13.31
C LEU A 38 -11.64 -49.27 14.77
N SER A 39 -12.11 -48.46 15.72
CA SER A 39 -12.44 -48.91 17.09
C SER A 39 -13.75 -48.23 17.48
N ARG A 40 -14.89 -48.63 16.93
CA ARG A 40 -15.79 -49.63 17.53
C ARG A 40 -15.49 -49.91 19.01
N CYS A 41 -15.91 -49.01 19.90
CA CYS A 41 -16.25 -49.41 21.25
C CYS A 41 -17.49 -50.31 21.19
N PHE A 42 -17.22 -51.62 21.16
CA PHE A 42 -18.19 -52.69 21.30
C PHE A 42 -19.00 -52.49 22.59
N ARG A 43 -20.31 -52.31 22.42
CA ARG A 43 -21.30 -52.40 23.48
C ARG A 43 -21.55 -53.88 23.79
N VAL A 44 -20.68 -54.49 24.59
CA VAL A 44 -20.92 -55.85 25.11
C VAL A 44 -21.85 -55.74 26.31
N LYS A 45 -23.12 -56.11 26.13
CA LYS A 45 -23.98 -56.55 27.22
C LYS A 45 -23.52 -57.94 27.64
N PHE A 46 -22.84 -58.06 28.77
CA PHE A 46 -22.72 -59.34 29.46
C PHE A 46 -23.37 -59.29 30.83
N SER A 47 -24.22 -60.29 31.02
CA SER A 47 -25.03 -60.59 32.19
C SER A 47 -24.18 -60.88 33.42
N GLN A 48 -24.74 -60.50 34.57
CA GLN A 48 -24.43 -60.94 35.93
C GLN A 48 -23.58 -62.23 36.06
N ARG A 49 -22.52 -62.17 36.87
CA ARG A 49 -22.40 -62.82 38.19
C ARG A 49 -20.94 -62.82 38.65
N ASN A 50 -20.73 -62.42 39.91
CA ASN A 50 -19.60 -62.76 40.77
C ASN A 50 -18.18 -62.65 40.21
N ALA A 51 -17.52 -61.53 40.54
CA ALA A 51 -16.09 -61.56 40.87
C ALA A 51 -15.80 -60.46 41.89
N ARG A 52 -15.95 -60.81 43.17
CA ARG A 52 -15.26 -60.11 44.27
C ARG A 52 -13.79 -60.52 44.20
N LEU A 53 -12.93 -59.68 43.65
CA LEU A 53 -11.49 -59.81 43.86
C LEU A 53 -10.83 -58.44 44.04
N ALA A 54 -10.44 -58.23 45.28
CA ALA A 54 -9.21 -57.58 45.74
C ALA A 54 -8.79 -56.26 45.08
N CYS A 55 -9.03 -55.18 45.81
CA CYS A 55 -8.28 -53.92 45.71
C CYS A 55 -6.81 -54.15 46.12
N PRO A 56 -5.81 -53.77 45.30
CA PRO A 56 -4.55 -53.31 45.81
C PRO A 56 -4.67 -51.80 46.11
N ARG A 57 -4.57 -51.49 47.40
CA ARG A 57 -4.59 -50.17 48.00
C ARG A 57 -3.27 -49.45 47.69
N ASN A 58 -3.11 -48.98 46.46
CA ASN A 58 -1.98 -48.11 46.11
C ASN A 58 -2.32 -46.68 46.51
N GLN A 59 -1.86 -46.29 47.70
CA GLN A 59 -1.79 -44.93 48.21
C GLN A 59 -0.82 -44.13 47.32
N TRP A 60 -1.32 -43.61 46.21
CA TRP A 60 -0.64 -42.54 45.50
C TRP A 60 -1.01 -41.24 46.20
N HIS A 61 -0.08 -40.68 46.97
CA HIS A 61 -0.08 -39.28 47.34
C HIS A 61 0.13 -38.42 46.07
N GLY A 62 -0.87 -38.42 45.20
CA GLY A 62 -0.98 -37.47 44.11
C GLY A 62 -1.30 -36.12 44.72
N ARG A 63 -0.29 -35.28 44.92
CA ARG A 63 -0.50 -33.83 45.01
C ARG A 63 -1.31 -33.46 43.77
N HIS A 64 -2.60 -33.21 43.94
CA HIS A 64 -3.40 -32.54 42.94
C HIS A 64 -2.77 -31.15 42.77
N PRO A 65 -2.15 -30.80 41.62
CA PRO A 65 -2.14 -29.41 41.25
C PRO A 65 -3.61 -29.06 41.01
N SER A 66 -4.20 -28.31 41.92
CA SER A 66 -5.44 -27.57 41.68
C SER A 66 -5.15 -26.55 40.58
N GLY A 67 -5.04 -27.06 39.35
CA GLY A 67 -4.83 -26.32 38.13
C GLY A 67 -6.11 -25.62 37.76
N THR A 68 -6.35 -24.48 38.39
CA THR A 68 -7.34 -23.47 37.99
C THR A 68 -6.90 -22.80 36.68
N GLN A 69 -6.75 -23.56 35.60
CA GLN A 69 -6.22 -23.06 34.31
C GLN A 69 -7.26 -22.88 33.20
N PHE A 70 -8.55 -23.13 33.45
CA PHE A 70 -9.55 -23.15 32.37
C PHE A 70 -10.35 -21.85 32.14
N THR A 71 -10.18 -20.81 32.96
CA THR A 71 -10.92 -19.54 32.79
C THR A 71 -10.16 -18.45 32.03
N GLN A 72 -8.85 -18.63 31.77
CA GLN A 72 -8.05 -17.60 31.07
C GLN A 72 -8.15 -17.66 29.54
N PHE A 73 -8.48 -18.82 28.96
CA PHE A 73 -8.65 -18.98 27.51
C PHE A 73 -9.65 -18.00 26.87
N PRO A 74 -10.88 -17.80 27.38
CA PRO A 74 -11.81 -16.86 26.75
C PRO A 74 -11.30 -15.42 26.80
N ILE A 75 -10.59 -15.02 27.86
CA ILE A 75 -10.07 -13.66 28.01
C ILE A 75 -9.00 -13.39 26.95
N VAL A 76 -8.07 -14.32 26.73
CA VAL A 76 -7.01 -14.18 25.71
C VAL A 76 -7.61 -14.06 24.31
N VAL A 77 -8.63 -14.88 23.99
CA VAL A 77 -9.30 -14.80 22.69
C VAL A 77 -9.98 -13.45 22.49
N ILE A 78 -10.68 -12.94 23.50
CA ILE A 78 -11.33 -11.61 23.45
C ILE A 78 -10.28 -10.52 23.22
N ILE A 79 -9.15 -10.56 23.94
CA ILE A 79 -8.07 -9.58 23.77
C ILE A 79 -7.53 -9.63 22.34
N ILE A 80 -7.28 -10.82 21.78
CA ILE A 80 -6.79 -10.95 20.41
C ILE A 80 -7.79 -10.38 19.41
N ILE A 81 -9.09 -10.62 19.60
CA ILE A 81 -10.13 -10.05 18.74
C ILE A 81 -10.12 -8.54 18.82
N ILE A 82 -10.09 -7.96 20.03
CA ILE A 82 -10.04 -6.50 20.23
C ILE A 82 -8.81 -5.91 19.55
N VAL A 83 -7.63 -6.49 19.79
CA VAL A 83 -6.37 -6.03 19.19
C VAL A 83 -6.45 -6.08 17.67
N ARG A 84 -6.96 -7.18 17.10
CA ARG A 84 -7.15 -7.29 15.64
C ARG A 84 -8.11 -6.23 15.10
N VAL A 85 -9.24 -5.99 15.77
CA VAL A 85 -10.19 -4.96 15.37
C VAL A 85 -9.54 -3.58 15.42
N VAL A 86 -8.79 -3.27 16.48
CA VAL A 86 -8.05 -2.00 16.60
C VAL A 86 -7.04 -1.85 15.46
N ILE A 87 -6.27 -2.89 15.14
CA ILE A 87 -5.31 -2.86 14.02
C ILE A 87 -6.04 -2.57 12.70
N VAL A 88 -7.16 -3.26 12.43
CA VAL A 88 -7.95 -3.03 11.21
C VAL A 88 -8.46 -1.59 11.15
N VAL A 89 -8.99 -1.05 12.26
CA VAL A 89 -9.45 0.34 12.32
C VAL A 89 -8.31 1.32 12.04
N VAL A 90 -7.13 1.10 12.64
CA VAL A 90 -5.95 1.94 12.39
C VAL A 90 -5.53 1.91 10.93
N VAL A 91 -5.51 0.73 10.30
CA VAL A 91 -5.19 0.58 8.86
C VAL A 91 -6.20 1.32 7.99
N VAL A 92 -7.51 1.21 8.30
CA VAL A 92 -8.55 1.93 7.55
C VAL A 92 -8.39 3.45 7.70
N VAL A 93 -8.15 3.94 8.92
CA VAL A 93 -7.91 5.37 9.16
C VAL A 93 -6.68 5.86 8.39
N ALA A 94 -5.58 5.10 8.43
CA ALA A 94 -4.38 5.44 7.68
C ALA A 94 -4.64 5.50 6.16
N ALA A 95 -5.38 4.53 5.61
CA ALA A 95 -5.76 4.53 4.19
C ALA A 95 -6.61 5.76 3.82
N VAL A 96 -7.58 6.15 4.67
CA VAL A 96 -8.39 7.37 4.45
C VAL A 96 -7.52 8.62 4.49
N VAL A 97 -6.58 8.73 5.44
CA VAL A 97 -5.65 9.87 5.51
C VAL A 97 -4.80 9.98 4.25
N VAL A 98 -4.25 8.86 3.76
CA VAL A 98 -3.48 8.84 2.51
C VAL A 98 -4.33 9.31 1.32
N ALA A 99 -5.56 8.82 1.20
CA ALA A 99 -6.47 9.25 0.14
C ALA A 99 -6.80 10.75 0.21
N VAL A 100 -7.01 11.31 1.41
CA VAL A 100 -7.24 12.75 1.59
C VAL A 100 -6.00 13.55 1.18
N VAL A 101 -4.80 13.10 1.55
CA VAL A 101 -3.54 13.78 1.16
C VAL A 101 -3.38 13.78 -0.36
N GLU A 102 -3.66 12.66 -1.02
CA GLU A 102 -3.60 12.56 -2.49
C GLU A 102 -4.53 13.57 -3.16
N VAL A 103 -5.80 13.64 -2.73
CA VAL A 103 -6.78 14.62 -3.25
C VAL A 103 -6.31 16.06 -3.01
N VAL A 104 -5.75 16.37 -1.83
CA VAL A 104 -5.22 17.71 -1.53
C VAL A 104 -4.07 18.07 -2.48
N VAL A 105 -3.15 17.14 -2.73
CA VAL A 105 -2.04 17.35 -3.68
C VAL A 105 -2.57 17.62 -5.09
N GLU A 106 -3.55 16.84 -5.56
CA GLU A 106 -4.17 17.06 -6.87
C GLU A 106 -4.82 18.45 -6.98
N VAL A 107 -5.59 18.86 -5.98
CA VAL A 107 -6.24 20.19 -5.95
C VAL A 107 -5.19 21.31 -5.98
N VAL A 108 -4.09 21.17 -5.24
CA VAL A 108 -2.99 22.15 -5.25
C VAL A 108 -2.33 22.24 -6.62
N VAL A 109 -2.04 21.10 -7.27
CA VAL A 109 -1.45 21.06 -8.62
C VAL A 109 -2.35 21.74 -9.64
N VAL A 110 -3.67 21.45 -9.61
CA VAL A 110 -4.65 22.10 -10.48
C VAL A 110 -4.73 23.60 -10.20
N GLY A 111 -4.74 24.00 -8.92
CA GLY A 111 -4.74 25.41 -8.51
C GLY A 111 -3.53 26.18 -9.05
N VAL A 112 -2.33 25.64 -8.90
CA VAL A 112 -1.09 26.23 -9.44
C VAL A 112 -1.15 26.34 -10.96
N GLU A 113 -1.66 25.31 -11.65
CA GLU A 113 -1.81 25.35 -13.11
C GLU A 113 -2.75 26.48 -13.56
N VAL A 114 -3.88 26.68 -12.88
CA VAL A 114 -4.80 27.78 -13.16
C VAL A 114 -4.13 29.13 -12.94
N VAL A 115 -3.40 29.32 -11.84
CA VAL A 115 -2.66 30.56 -11.55
C VAL A 115 -1.65 30.85 -12.66
N VAL A 116 -0.87 29.85 -13.09
CA VAL A 116 0.10 30.01 -14.18
C VAL A 116 -0.59 30.38 -15.50
N ARG A 117 -1.75 29.78 -15.81
CA ARG A 117 -2.53 30.14 -17.00
C ARG A 117 -3.00 31.59 -16.95
N VAL A 118 -3.52 32.05 -15.80
CA VAL A 118 -3.97 33.43 -15.60
C VAL A 118 -2.81 34.41 -15.77
N VAL A 119 -1.66 34.16 -15.14
CA VAL A 119 -0.47 35.01 -15.27
C VAL A 119 -0.02 35.10 -16.72
N LYS A 120 0.02 33.98 -17.45
CA LYS A 120 0.38 33.97 -18.88
C LYS A 120 -0.58 34.83 -19.72
N VAL A 121 -1.88 34.70 -19.51
CA VAL A 121 -2.89 35.53 -20.21
C VAL A 121 -2.68 37.01 -19.89
N LEU A 122 -2.46 37.34 -18.62
CA LEU A 122 -2.25 38.72 -18.18
C LEU A 122 -0.98 39.33 -18.82
N VAL A 123 0.11 38.56 -18.89
CA VAL A 123 1.33 38.99 -19.60
C VAL A 123 1.05 39.26 -21.07
N VAL A 124 0.31 38.38 -21.76
CA VAL A 124 -0.06 38.59 -23.18
C VAL A 124 -0.89 39.86 -23.33
N VAL A 125 -1.88 40.09 -22.47
CA VAL A 125 -2.71 41.31 -22.49
C VAL A 125 -1.86 42.56 -22.28
N VAL A 126 -0.95 42.56 -21.30
CA VAL A 126 -0.02 43.68 -21.07
C VAL A 126 0.84 43.94 -22.30
N VAL A 127 1.41 42.91 -22.92
CA VAL A 127 2.20 43.04 -24.15
C VAL A 127 1.37 43.66 -25.26
N VAL A 128 0.13 43.19 -25.47
CA VAL A 128 -0.79 43.76 -26.47
C VAL A 128 -1.05 45.24 -26.18
N ILE A 129 -1.37 45.60 -24.93
CA ILE A 129 -1.62 47.00 -24.55
C ILE A 129 -0.38 47.86 -24.82
N VAL A 130 0.82 47.40 -24.44
CA VAL A 130 2.08 48.13 -24.68
C VAL A 130 2.34 48.34 -26.17
N VAL A 131 2.08 47.32 -27.00
CA VAL A 131 2.24 47.40 -28.46
C VAL A 131 1.21 48.35 -29.08
N VAL A 132 -0.03 48.36 -28.60
CA VAL A 132 -1.09 49.27 -29.08
C VAL A 132 -0.83 50.71 -28.63
N LYS A 133 -0.30 50.90 -27.42
CA LYS A 133 -0.15 52.24 -26.84
C LYS A 133 1.11 52.98 -27.28
N LYS A 134 2.13 52.31 -27.85
CA LYS A 134 3.31 53.00 -28.40
C LYS A 134 2.91 53.89 -29.59
N PRO A 135 2.91 55.23 -29.47
CA PRO A 135 2.65 56.11 -30.60
C PRO A 135 3.90 56.12 -31.49
N GLY A 136 3.75 55.85 -32.79
CA GLY A 136 4.85 55.91 -33.75
C GLY A 136 5.14 54.63 -34.55
N LEU A 137 4.58 53.46 -34.16
CA LEU A 137 4.65 52.29 -35.04
C LEU A 137 3.51 52.31 -36.08
N PRO A 138 3.80 52.17 -37.39
CA PRO A 138 2.78 52.02 -38.42
C PRO A 138 1.95 50.75 -38.18
N LEU A 139 0.66 50.80 -38.50
CA LEU A 139 -0.29 49.70 -38.26
C LEU A 139 0.16 48.37 -38.88
N SER A 140 0.85 48.43 -40.03
CA SER A 140 1.38 47.24 -40.72
C SER A 140 2.39 46.46 -39.86
N GLN A 141 3.36 47.13 -39.25
CA GLN A 141 4.34 46.49 -38.37
C GLN A 141 3.70 45.90 -37.11
N ARG A 142 2.62 46.52 -36.59
CA ARG A 142 1.93 46.02 -35.40
C ARG A 142 1.26 44.67 -35.66
N VAL A 143 0.61 44.53 -36.82
CA VAL A 143 -0.03 43.27 -37.22
C VAL A 143 1.01 42.16 -37.38
N GLU A 144 2.13 42.46 -38.04
CA GLU A 144 3.22 41.49 -38.23
C GLU A 144 3.84 41.03 -36.90
N ILE A 145 4.09 41.97 -35.96
CA ILE A 145 4.61 41.63 -34.62
C ILE A 145 3.60 40.76 -33.84
N VAL A 146 2.30 41.10 -33.90
CA VAL A 146 1.25 40.31 -33.23
C VAL A 146 1.16 38.90 -33.83
N GLU A 147 1.27 38.77 -35.15
CA GLU A 147 1.24 37.47 -35.84
C GLU A 147 2.46 36.61 -35.48
N VAL A 148 3.66 37.19 -35.48
CA VAL A 148 4.89 36.51 -35.07
C VAL A 148 4.81 36.09 -33.59
N LEU A 149 4.29 36.96 -32.72
CA LEU A 149 4.11 36.67 -31.31
C LEU A 149 3.10 35.52 -31.10
N HIS A 150 1.98 35.54 -31.82
CA HIS A 150 0.98 34.48 -31.78
C HIS A 150 1.54 33.15 -32.29
N LYS A 151 2.31 33.17 -33.39
CA LYS A 151 2.97 31.98 -33.94
C LYS A 151 4.07 31.44 -33.02
N ALA A 152 4.80 32.30 -32.33
CA ALA A 152 5.77 31.92 -31.31
C ALA A 152 5.07 31.29 -30.09
N GLN A 153 3.95 31.87 -29.65
CA GLN A 153 3.17 31.32 -28.55
C GLN A 153 2.62 29.92 -28.89
N ARG A 154 2.12 29.73 -30.13
CA ARG A 154 1.61 28.43 -30.60
C ARG A 154 2.67 27.33 -30.52
N ARG A 155 3.89 27.62 -30.99
CA ARG A 155 5.02 26.67 -30.91
C ARG A 155 5.42 26.34 -29.46
N ASN A 156 5.34 27.32 -28.56
CA ASN A 156 5.61 27.09 -27.14
C ASN A 156 4.56 26.17 -26.49
N TRP A 157 3.29 26.27 -26.91
CA TRP A 157 2.23 25.35 -26.46
C TRP A 157 2.43 23.92 -26.96
N GLU A 158 2.82 23.75 -28.22
CA GLU A 158 3.10 22.44 -28.79
C GLU A 158 4.28 21.75 -28.08
N GLY A 159 5.36 22.50 -27.81
CA GLY A 159 6.50 21.98 -27.02
C GLY A 159 6.11 21.59 -25.59
N ALA A 160 5.30 22.40 -24.91
CA ALA A 160 4.82 22.09 -23.56
C ALA A 160 3.91 20.85 -23.53
N LEU A 161 3.06 20.65 -24.55
CA LEU A 161 2.20 19.47 -24.68
C LEU A 161 3.03 18.20 -24.94
N GLN A 162 4.04 18.28 -25.82
CA GLN A 162 4.95 17.15 -26.06
C GLN A 162 5.70 16.75 -24.79
N LEU A 163 6.17 17.72 -24.01
CA LEU A 163 6.86 17.46 -22.74
C LEU A 163 5.93 16.77 -21.73
N ARG A 164 4.67 17.23 -21.60
CA ARG A 164 3.67 16.59 -20.74
C ARG A 164 3.38 15.16 -21.18
N PHE A 165 3.19 14.93 -22.48
CA PHE A 165 2.97 13.60 -23.03
C PHE A 165 4.15 12.66 -22.73
N PHE A 166 5.38 13.15 -22.87
CA PHE A 166 6.59 12.39 -22.56
C PHE A 166 6.69 12.03 -21.08
N ILE A 167 6.41 12.97 -20.17
CA ILE A 167 6.42 12.72 -18.71
C ILE A 167 5.32 11.72 -18.33
N SER A 168 4.10 11.87 -18.87
CA SER A 168 3.02 10.91 -18.62
C SER A 168 3.37 9.50 -19.11
N GLN A 169 3.99 9.37 -20.28
CA GLN A 169 4.46 8.08 -20.80
C GLN A 169 5.52 7.45 -19.88
N GLN A 170 6.50 8.23 -19.40
CA GLN A 170 7.49 7.73 -18.43
C GLN A 170 6.87 7.29 -17.10
N TYR A 171 5.84 7.99 -16.64
CA TYR A 171 5.16 7.64 -15.40
C TYR A 171 4.41 6.30 -15.54
N VAL A 172 3.72 6.10 -16.67
CA VAL A 172 3.00 4.84 -16.97
C VAL A 172 3.97 3.66 -17.12
N THR A 173 5.09 3.83 -17.83
CA THR A 173 6.08 2.74 -17.97
C THR A 173 6.73 2.39 -16.64
N SER A 174 7.06 3.36 -15.80
CA SER A 174 7.62 3.12 -14.46
C SER A 174 6.64 2.38 -13.54
N LEU A 175 5.34 2.68 -13.62
CA LEU A 175 4.29 1.95 -12.90
C LEU A 175 4.15 0.51 -13.38
N SER A 176 4.33 0.26 -14.68
CA SER A 176 4.21 -1.10 -15.24
C SER A 176 5.36 -2.03 -14.85
N SER A 177 6.57 -1.52 -14.56
CA SER A 177 7.72 -2.36 -14.17
C SER A 177 7.71 -2.77 -12.70
N LEU A 178 6.80 -2.20 -11.88
CA LEU A 178 6.65 -2.51 -10.46
C LEU A 178 5.63 -3.63 -10.19
N ARG A 179 4.95 -4.13 -11.23
CA ARG A 179 4.04 -5.29 -11.17
C ARG A 179 4.73 -6.54 -11.70
#